data_AF-A0A7C2P6W4-F1
#
_entry.id   AF-A0A7C2P6W4-F1
#
_cell.length_a   1.000
_cell.length_b   1.000
_cell.length_c   1.000
_cell.angle_alpha   90.00
_cell.angle_beta   90.00
_cell.angle_gamma   90.00
#
_symmetry.space_group_name_H-M   'P 1'
#
loop_
_entity.id
_entity.type
_entity.pdbx_description
1 polymer ?
#
loop_
_entity_poly.entity_id
_entity_poly.type
_entity_poly.pdbx_seq_one_letter_code
_entity_poly.pdbx_strand_id
1 'polypeptide(L)'
;KPFYLILTKGLILGNSAYELQQILRSKGYKVKGFHDIIMADTLFLLTARKNSLLERFYLLPNRIFNHHLKSIYRTIVKTLHSDKEIKLRKKLYGFVTELIARNFWKKVNKWKSMLYADDKCNLCGICVKVCPRSNIKIEGGKVNFGNDCEFCTACIHRCPQEAVQVGKMTERKARYKVGKEAEYFRRVLK
;
A
#
# COMPACT_ATOMS: atom_id res chain seq x y z
N LYS A 1 11.38 -11.46 -24.48
CA LYS A 1 10.42 -12.24 -23.63
C LYS A 1 9.12 -11.45 -23.46
N PRO A 2 7.92 -12.01 -23.69
CA PRO A 2 6.66 -11.28 -23.49
C PRO A 2 6.46 -10.96 -22.00
N PHE A 3 5.90 -9.79 -21.69
CA PHE A 3 5.61 -9.34 -20.33
C PHE A 3 4.26 -8.63 -20.27
N TYR A 4 3.47 -8.90 -19.23
CA TYR A 4 2.22 -8.19 -18.97
C TYR A 4 2.34 -7.41 -17.67
N LEU A 5 2.00 -6.11 -17.69
CA LEU A 5 2.08 -5.24 -16.52
C LEU A 5 0.75 -5.22 -15.76
N ILE A 6 0.79 -5.52 -14.47
CA ILE A 6 -0.32 -5.28 -13.54
C ILE A 6 0.21 -4.43 -12.41
N LEU A 7 -0.35 -3.23 -12.21
CA LEU A 7 0.06 -2.31 -11.16
C LEU A 7 -1.12 -1.93 -10.28
N THR A 8 -0.94 -1.89 -8.96
CA THR A 8 -1.95 -1.38 -8.04
C THR A 8 -1.71 0.09 -7.74
N LYS A 9 -2.78 0.86 -7.54
CA LYS A 9 -2.71 2.28 -7.13
C LYS A 9 -3.79 2.61 -6.11
N GLY A 10 -3.52 3.55 -5.20
CA GLY A 10 -4.57 4.10 -4.34
C GLY A 10 -5.41 5.16 -5.06
N LEU A 11 -4.75 6.13 -5.69
CA LEU A 11 -5.41 7.20 -6.45
C LEU A 11 -4.83 7.31 -7.86
N ILE A 12 -3.57 7.72 -7.97
CA ILE A 12 -2.91 8.08 -9.23
C ILE A 12 -1.66 7.21 -9.40
N LEU A 13 -1.48 6.65 -10.60
CA LEU A 13 -0.31 5.82 -10.94
C LEU A 13 0.92 6.65 -11.37
N GLY A 14 0.72 7.89 -11.81
CA GLY A 14 1.78 8.69 -12.40
C GLY A 14 2.34 8.04 -13.67
N ASN A 15 3.67 8.00 -13.77
CA ASN A 15 4.44 7.42 -14.88
C ASN A 15 5.02 6.02 -14.60
N SER A 16 4.68 5.38 -13.48
CA SER A 16 5.30 4.10 -13.08
C SER A 16 5.21 3.01 -14.16
N ALA A 17 4.08 2.89 -14.86
CA ALA A 17 3.93 1.92 -15.95
C ALA A 17 4.84 2.24 -17.15
N TYR A 18 4.96 3.52 -17.50
CA TYR A 18 5.83 3.97 -18.58
C TYR A 18 7.31 3.73 -18.25
N GLU A 19 7.76 4.15 -17.06
CA GLU A 19 9.13 3.96 -16.60
C GLU A 19 9.50 2.48 -16.52
N LEU A 20 8.60 1.65 -15.98
CA LEU A 20 8.79 0.21 -15.92
C LEU A 20 8.86 -0.42 -17.32
N GLN A 21 8.04 0.05 -18.28
CA GLN A 21 8.16 -0.41 -19.67
C GLN A 21 9.55 -0.09 -20.26
N GLN A 22 10.12 1.09 -19.98
CA GLN A 22 11.45 1.45 -20.47
C GLN A 22 12.55 0.58 -19.86
N ILE A 23 12.47 0.28 -18.55
CA ILE A 23 13.39 -0.64 -17.86
C ILE A 23 13.26 -2.07 -18.38
N LEU A 24 12.03 -2.53 -18.66
CA LEU A 24 11.79 -3.86 -19.21
C LEU A 24 12.35 -3.98 -20.63
N ARG A 25 12.18 -2.96 -21.46
CA ARG A 25 12.74 -2.91 -22.82
C ARG A 25 14.26 -2.97 -22.82
N SER A 26 14.93 -2.23 -21.93
CA SER A 26 16.40 -2.29 -21.83
C SER A 26 16.92 -3.66 -21.40
N LYS A 27 16.07 -4.49 -20.79
CA LYS A 27 16.36 -5.89 -20.43
C LYS A 27 15.85 -6.93 -21.45
N GLY A 28 15.41 -6.52 -22.64
CA GLY A 28 14.94 -7.43 -23.70
C GLY A 28 13.52 -7.99 -23.51
N TYR A 29 12.71 -7.38 -22.64
CA TYR A 29 11.30 -7.71 -22.48
C TYR A 29 10.42 -6.88 -23.44
N LYS A 30 9.36 -7.51 -23.94
CA LYS A 30 8.34 -6.89 -24.80
C LYS A 30 7.04 -6.77 -24.01
N VAL A 31 6.61 -5.56 -23.68
CA VAL A 31 5.38 -5.34 -22.92
C VAL A 31 4.16 -5.51 -23.83
N LYS A 32 3.39 -6.58 -23.60
CA LYS A 32 2.25 -6.99 -24.43
C LYS A 32 0.93 -6.39 -23.98
N GLY A 33 0.84 -5.99 -22.72
CA GLY A 33 -0.35 -5.39 -22.15
C GLY A 33 -0.07 -4.76 -20.80
N PHE A 34 -1.02 -3.95 -20.35
CA PHE A 34 -0.95 -3.23 -19.09
C PHE A 34 -2.37 -3.03 -18.53
N HIS A 35 -2.53 -3.29 -17.24
CA HIS A 35 -3.67 -2.85 -16.44
C HIS A 35 -3.19 -2.22 -15.14
N ASP A 36 -3.91 -1.21 -14.68
CA ASP A 36 -3.84 -0.77 -13.30
C ASP A 36 -5.13 -1.07 -12.54
N ILE A 37 -4.98 -1.31 -11.24
CA ILE A 37 -6.08 -1.65 -10.36
C ILE A 37 -6.10 -0.66 -9.20
N ILE A 38 -7.24 0.01 -9.02
CA ILE A 38 -7.45 0.89 -7.88
C ILE A 38 -7.71 0.00 -6.65
N MET A 39 -6.85 0.13 -5.65
CA MET A 39 -6.92 -0.53 -4.35
C MET A 39 -7.30 0.51 -3.29
N ALA A 40 -7.76 0.03 -2.13
CA ALA A 40 -7.97 0.91 -1.00
C ALA A 40 -6.65 1.56 -0.57
N ASP A 41 -6.69 2.87 -0.33
CA ASP A 41 -5.49 3.62 0.00
C ASP A 41 -5.19 3.54 1.49
N THR A 42 -4.22 2.72 1.88
CA THR A 42 -3.86 2.49 3.29
C THR A 42 -3.13 3.68 3.90
N LEU A 43 -2.46 4.50 3.10
CA LEU A 43 -1.65 5.61 3.59
C LEU A 43 -2.52 6.84 3.86
N PHE A 44 -3.35 7.24 2.90
CA PHE A 44 -4.28 8.34 3.08
C PHE A 44 -5.46 7.99 3.99
N LEU A 45 -5.80 6.71 4.18
CA LEU A 45 -6.74 6.29 5.21
C LEU A 45 -6.35 6.78 6.61
N LEU A 46 -5.04 6.93 6.89
CA LEU A 46 -4.53 7.49 8.15
C LEU A 46 -4.80 8.99 8.30
N THR A 47 -5.33 9.68 7.29
CA THR A 47 -5.78 11.07 7.41
C THR A 47 -7.27 11.16 7.76
N ALA A 48 -8.05 10.12 7.44
CA ALA A 48 -9.49 10.07 7.64
C ALA A 48 -9.85 9.73 9.10
N ARG A 49 -10.87 10.41 9.65
CA ARG A 49 -11.46 10.03 10.94
C ARG A 49 -12.28 8.75 10.77
N LYS A 50 -12.37 7.96 11.83
CA LYS A 50 -13.29 6.81 11.86
C LYS A 50 -14.73 7.23 11.58
N ASN A 51 -15.45 6.39 10.86
CA ASN A 51 -16.83 6.57 10.39
C ASN A 51 -17.06 7.80 9.50
N SER A 52 -16.01 8.42 8.98
CA SER A 52 -16.13 9.60 8.11
C SER A 52 -16.44 9.23 6.66
N LEU A 53 -16.98 10.18 5.90
CA LEU A 53 -17.14 10.04 4.44
C LEU A 53 -15.79 9.78 3.75
N LEU A 54 -14.71 10.37 4.27
CA LEU A 54 -13.37 10.20 3.72
C LEU A 54 -12.83 8.77 3.90
N GLU A 55 -13.14 8.12 5.03
CA GLU A 55 -12.84 6.69 5.23
C GLU A 55 -13.60 5.84 4.20
N ARG A 56 -14.90 6.09 4.01
CA ARG A 56 -15.71 5.37 3.02
C ARG A 56 -15.16 5.53 1.61
N PHE A 57 -14.69 6.73 1.26
CA PHE A 57 -14.06 7.02 -0.02
C PHE A 57 -12.78 6.20 -0.23
N TYR A 58 -11.84 6.22 0.73
CA TYR A 58 -10.58 5.48 0.60
C TYR A 58 -10.75 3.96 0.62
N LEU A 59 -11.83 3.45 1.22
CA LEU A 59 -12.15 2.01 1.26
C LEU A 59 -13.05 1.55 0.11
N LEU A 60 -13.66 2.47 -0.65
CA LEU A 60 -14.57 2.16 -1.76
C LEU A 60 -14.00 1.12 -2.74
N PRO A 61 -12.70 1.16 -3.13
CA PRO A 61 -12.16 0.21 -4.10
C PRO A 61 -12.26 -1.26 -3.67
N ASN A 62 -12.28 -1.56 -2.36
CA ASN A 62 -12.43 -2.93 -1.85
C ASN A 62 -13.74 -3.58 -2.32
N ARG A 63 -14.80 -2.80 -2.55
CA ARG A 63 -16.12 -3.31 -2.97
C ARG A 63 -16.15 -3.65 -4.47
N ILE A 64 -15.35 -2.95 -5.25
CA ILE A 64 -15.43 -2.97 -6.71
C ILE A 64 -14.38 -3.95 -7.29
N PHE A 65 -13.30 -4.23 -6.55
CA PHE A 65 -12.17 -5.06 -6.98
C PHE A 65 -12.56 -6.39 -7.64
N ASN A 66 -13.47 -7.15 -7.02
CA ASN A 66 -13.85 -8.49 -7.50
C ASN A 66 -14.46 -8.47 -8.92
N HIS A 67 -15.14 -7.39 -9.30
CA HIS A 67 -15.73 -7.26 -10.63
C HIS A 67 -14.67 -7.06 -11.72
N HIS A 68 -13.56 -6.38 -11.41
CA HIS A 68 -12.51 -6.08 -12.38
C HIS A 68 -11.61 -7.29 -12.70
N LEU A 69 -11.41 -8.22 -11.75
CA LEU A 69 -10.48 -9.34 -11.92
C LEU A 69 -10.84 -10.28 -13.09
N LYS A 70 -12.14 -10.60 -13.27
CA LYS A 70 -12.58 -11.50 -14.34
C LYS A 70 -12.27 -10.95 -15.74
N SER A 71 -12.40 -9.63 -15.93
CA SER A 71 -12.12 -8.97 -17.20
C SER A 71 -10.61 -8.92 -17.50
N ILE A 72 -9.81 -8.63 -16.46
CA ILE A 72 -8.35 -8.55 -16.55
C ILE A 72 -7.77 -9.90 -16.99
N TYR A 73 -8.20 -11.01 -16.37
CA TYR A 73 -7.74 -12.35 -16.72
C TYR A 73 -7.92 -12.67 -18.22
N ARG A 74 -9.13 -12.46 -18.75
CA ARG A 74 -9.44 -12.72 -20.18
C ARG A 74 -8.55 -11.88 -21.10
N THR A 75 -8.30 -10.63 -20.72
CA THR A 75 -7.46 -9.71 -21.50
C THR A 75 -5.99 -10.13 -21.47
N ILE A 76 -5.47 -10.56 -20.32
CA ILE A 76 -4.09 -11.06 -20.19
C ILE A 76 -3.86 -12.23 -21.14
N VAL A 77 -4.71 -13.26 -21.07
CA VAL A 77 -4.56 -14.46 -21.91
C VAL A 77 -4.58 -14.07 -23.39
N LYS A 78 -5.56 -13.27 -23.83
CA LYS A 78 -5.67 -12.84 -25.24
C LYS A 78 -4.44 -12.07 -25.74
N THR A 79 -3.83 -11.24 -24.88
CA THR A 79 -2.71 -10.38 -25.28
C THR A 79 -1.35 -11.09 -25.24
N LEU A 80 -1.17 -12.10 -24.38
CA LEU A 80 0.10 -12.84 -24.31
C LEU A 80 0.37 -13.69 -25.55
N HIS A 81 -0.68 -14.15 -26.24
CA HIS A 81 -0.57 -14.85 -27.52
C HIS A 81 -0.36 -13.92 -28.73
N SER A 82 -0.39 -12.60 -28.53
CA SER A 82 -0.23 -11.62 -29.62
C SER A 82 1.24 -11.19 -29.77
N ASP A 83 1.69 -11.03 -31.01
CA ASP A 83 3.00 -10.45 -31.29
C ASP A 83 3.08 -8.93 -31.06
N LYS A 84 1.92 -8.27 -30.93
CA LYS A 84 1.85 -6.82 -30.78
C LYS A 84 2.37 -6.34 -29.43
N GLU A 85 3.34 -5.43 -29.46
CA GLU A 85 3.81 -4.71 -28.29
C GLU A 85 2.99 -3.42 -28.10
N ILE A 86 2.61 -3.11 -26.87
CA ILE A 86 1.97 -1.82 -26.56
C ILE A 86 3.03 -0.75 -26.29
N LYS A 87 2.76 0.50 -26.69
CA LYS A 87 3.60 1.66 -26.36
C LYS A 87 2.88 2.52 -25.34
N LEU A 88 3.38 2.52 -24.10
CA LEU A 88 2.87 3.40 -23.06
C LEU A 88 3.39 4.83 -23.30
N ARG A 89 2.56 5.83 -23.07
CA ARG A 89 2.92 7.24 -23.23
C ARG A 89 3.32 7.82 -21.88
N LYS A 90 4.40 8.63 -21.88
CA LYS A 90 4.77 9.44 -20.73
C LYS A 90 3.68 10.50 -20.50
N LYS A 91 3.17 10.58 -19.28
CA LYS A 91 2.16 11.56 -18.90
C LYS A 91 2.86 12.86 -18.50
N LEU A 92 2.40 13.98 -19.06
CA LEU A 92 2.95 15.33 -18.82
C LEU A 92 2.82 15.76 -17.35
N TYR A 93 1.69 15.44 -16.71
CA TYR A 93 1.49 15.67 -15.27
C TYR A 93 2.42 14.84 -14.38
N GLY A 94 3.21 13.92 -14.96
CA GLY A 94 4.18 13.10 -14.25
C GLY A 94 5.15 13.92 -13.40
N PHE A 95 5.66 15.02 -13.94
CA PHE A 95 6.56 15.92 -13.23
C PHE A 95 5.93 16.51 -11.95
N VAL A 96 4.67 16.92 -12.04
CA VAL A 96 3.90 17.42 -10.89
C VAL A 96 3.73 16.32 -9.85
N THR A 97 3.32 15.12 -10.27
CA THR A 97 3.16 13.98 -9.35
C THR A 97 4.48 13.57 -8.68
N GLU A 98 5.61 13.67 -9.39
CA GLU A 98 6.93 13.37 -8.85
C GLU A 98 7.38 14.42 -7.81
N LEU A 99 7.11 15.70 -8.05
CA LEU A 99 7.39 16.77 -7.09
C LEU A 99 6.57 16.58 -5.80
N ILE A 100 5.28 16.28 -5.94
CA ILE A 100 4.39 15.99 -4.81
C ILE A 100 4.91 14.76 -4.05
N ALA A 101 5.25 13.68 -4.76
CA ALA A 101 5.77 12.46 -4.15
C ALA A 101 7.09 12.71 -3.40
N ARG A 102 8.05 13.45 -3.97
CA ARG A 102 9.32 13.79 -3.31
C ARG A 102 9.11 14.56 -2.00
N ASN A 103 8.26 15.58 -2.03
CA ASN A 103 7.95 16.37 -0.84
C ASN A 103 7.20 15.54 0.21
N PHE A 104 6.32 14.65 -0.24
CA PHE A 104 5.64 13.71 0.64
C PHE A 104 6.62 12.75 1.31
N TRP A 105 7.53 12.13 0.56
CA TRP A 105 8.53 11.20 1.11
C TRP A 105 9.51 11.87 2.08
N LYS A 106 9.86 13.14 1.87
CA LYS A 106 10.61 13.94 2.87
C LYS A 106 9.87 14.03 4.21
N LYS A 107 8.54 14.21 4.19
CA LYS A 107 7.71 14.22 5.41
C LYS A 107 7.62 12.83 6.04
N VAL A 108 7.39 11.80 5.21
CA VAL A 108 7.34 10.41 5.67
C VAL A 108 8.62 9.99 6.39
N ASN A 109 9.80 10.44 5.92
CA ASN A 109 11.05 10.15 6.62
C ASN A 109 11.08 10.70 8.05
N LYS A 110 10.46 11.86 8.30
CA LYS A 110 10.29 12.38 9.67
C LYS A 110 9.25 11.58 10.46
N TRP A 111 8.20 11.11 9.81
CA TRP A 111 7.14 10.33 10.46
C TRP A 111 7.60 8.93 10.92
N LYS A 112 8.56 8.32 10.21
CA LYS A 112 9.11 7.00 10.57
C LYS A 112 9.68 6.97 11.99
N SER A 113 10.38 8.02 12.42
CA SER A 113 10.96 8.12 13.77
C SER A 113 9.93 8.50 14.86
N MET A 114 8.70 8.84 14.47
CA MET A 114 7.61 9.18 15.39
C MET A 114 6.71 7.97 15.67
N LEU A 115 7.09 6.77 15.22
CA LEU A 115 6.34 5.55 15.50
C LEU A 115 6.49 5.16 16.97
N TYR A 116 5.36 4.94 17.64
CA TYR A 116 5.34 4.42 19.00
C TYR A 116 4.10 3.55 19.23
N ALA A 117 4.11 2.75 20.29
CA ALA A 117 2.93 2.07 20.81
C ALA A 117 2.46 2.79 22.08
N ASP A 118 1.20 3.18 22.11
CA ASP A 118 0.56 3.83 23.26
C ASP A 118 0.16 2.81 24.35
N ASP A 119 -0.47 3.31 25.41
CA ASP A 119 -0.90 2.57 26.60
C ASP A 119 -1.95 1.48 26.34
N LYS A 120 -2.65 1.50 25.19
CA LYS A 120 -3.55 0.40 24.80
C LYS A 120 -2.78 -0.85 24.37
N CYS A 121 -1.44 -0.79 24.25
CA CYS A 121 -0.65 -1.93 23.79
C CYS A 121 -0.66 -3.05 24.83
N ASN A 122 -1.12 -4.23 24.42
CA ASN A 122 -1.09 -5.45 25.24
C ASN A 122 0.06 -6.41 24.85
N LEU A 123 1.09 -5.89 24.17
CA LEU A 123 2.28 -6.65 23.74
C LEU A 123 2.01 -7.92 22.92
N CYS A 124 0.88 -7.99 22.18
CA CYS A 124 0.51 -9.17 21.40
C CYS A 124 1.46 -9.58 20.25
N GLY A 125 2.46 -8.75 19.91
CA GLY A 125 3.47 -9.10 18.91
C GLY A 125 3.04 -9.07 17.45
N ILE A 126 1.79 -8.70 17.11
CA ILE A 126 1.35 -8.65 15.70
C ILE A 126 2.16 -7.65 14.88
N CYS A 127 2.48 -6.47 15.45
CA CYS A 127 3.30 -5.47 14.77
C CYS A 127 4.67 -6.02 14.35
N VAL A 128 5.27 -6.90 15.17
CA VAL A 128 6.52 -7.62 14.87
C VAL A 128 6.30 -8.56 13.68
N LYS A 129 5.24 -9.38 13.72
CA LYS A 129 4.94 -10.39 12.69
C LYS A 129 4.65 -9.79 11.32
N VAL A 130 3.96 -8.65 11.26
CA VAL A 130 3.55 -8.02 9.99
C VAL A 130 4.61 -7.07 9.41
N CYS A 131 5.73 -6.86 10.10
CA CYS A 131 6.79 -5.97 9.62
C CYS A 131 7.66 -6.68 8.57
N PRO A 132 7.64 -6.27 7.29
CA PRO A 132 8.41 -6.93 6.24
C PRO A 132 9.93 -6.69 6.35
N ARG A 133 10.33 -5.69 7.14
CA ARG A 133 11.73 -5.33 7.39
C ARG A 133 12.28 -5.91 8.70
N SER A 134 11.47 -6.67 9.45
CA SER A 134 11.83 -7.15 10.80
C SER A 134 12.33 -6.02 11.72
N ASN A 135 11.80 -4.81 11.54
CA ASN A 135 12.26 -3.57 12.18
C ASN A 135 11.59 -3.31 13.55
N ILE A 136 10.77 -4.22 14.06
CA ILE A 136 10.01 -4.04 15.30
C ILE A 136 10.33 -5.19 16.24
N LYS A 137 10.62 -4.88 17.50
CA LYS A 137 10.89 -5.87 18.56
C LYS A 137 10.09 -5.58 19.82
N ILE A 138 9.85 -6.60 20.64
CA ILE A 138 9.30 -6.44 21.99
C ILE A 138 10.41 -6.81 22.97
N GLU A 139 10.92 -5.82 23.71
CA GLU A 139 12.03 -5.98 24.64
C GLU A 139 11.78 -5.09 25.87
N GLY A 140 12.01 -5.61 27.07
CA GLY A 140 11.81 -4.86 28.32
C GLY A 140 10.36 -4.39 28.54
N GLY A 141 9.37 -5.19 28.13
CA GLY A 141 7.96 -4.87 28.31
C GLY A 141 7.41 -3.76 27.41
N LYS A 142 8.14 -3.37 26.34
CA LYS A 142 7.70 -2.34 25.39
C LYS A 142 7.98 -2.73 23.94
N VAL A 143 7.23 -2.11 23.02
CA VAL A 143 7.45 -2.24 21.57
C VAL A 143 8.51 -1.22 21.14
N ASN A 144 9.61 -1.69 20.55
CA ASN A 144 10.69 -0.86 20.02
C ASN A 144 10.65 -0.87 18.48
N PHE A 145 10.63 0.32 17.87
CA PHE A 145 10.69 0.51 16.42
C PHE A 145 12.11 0.94 16.03
N GLY A 146 12.77 0.18 15.15
CA GLY A 146 14.09 0.52 14.63
C GLY A 146 14.07 1.56 13.51
N ASN A 147 15.24 1.79 12.91
CA ASN A 147 15.45 2.83 11.90
C ASN A 147 15.24 2.38 10.44
N ASP A 148 15.04 1.08 10.19
CA ASP A 148 14.85 0.50 8.86
C ASP A 148 13.36 0.40 8.47
N CYS A 149 12.60 1.45 8.77
CA CYS A 149 11.18 1.50 8.45
C CYS A 149 10.95 1.96 7.00
N GLU A 150 10.22 1.18 6.21
CA GLU A 150 9.76 1.59 4.87
C GLU A 150 8.42 2.36 4.88
N PHE A 151 7.82 2.54 6.06
CA PHE A 151 6.53 3.21 6.27
C PHE A 151 5.36 2.57 5.51
N CYS A 152 5.31 1.25 5.42
CA CYS A 152 4.21 0.50 4.79
C CYS A 152 2.87 0.58 5.57
N THR A 153 2.90 1.09 6.81
CA THR A 153 1.75 1.25 7.73
C THR A 153 1.05 -0.03 8.19
N ALA A 154 1.57 -1.22 7.85
CA ALA A 154 0.97 -2.50 8.23
C ALA A 154 0.81 -2.65 9.75
N CYS A 155 1.81 -2.28 10.54
CA CYS A 155 1.76 -2.34 12.01
C CYS A 155 0.65 -1.46 12.61
N ILE A 156 0.35 -0.31 12.00
CA ILE A 156 -0.72 0.60 12.42
C ILE A 156 -2.09 -0.02 12.14
N HIS A 157 -2.29 -0.51 10.92
CA HIS A 157 -3.58 -1.06 10.47
C HIS A 157 -3.94 -2.39 11.11
N ARG A 158 -2.94 -3.25 11.33
CA ARG A 158 -3.12 -4.60 11.90
C ARG A 158 -3.10 -4.62 13.42
N CYS A 159 -2.78 -3.50 14.08
CA CYS A 159 -2.81 -3.45 15.53
C CYS A 159 -4.27 -3.61 16.03
N PRO A 160 -4.59 -4.68 16.78
CA PRO A 160 -5.93 -4.97 17.29
C PRO A 160 -6.44 -3.86 18.22
N GLN A 161 -5.58 -3.44 19.15
CA GLN A 161 -5.80 -2.37 20.12
C GLN A 161 -5.66 -0.97 19.51
N GLU A 162 -5.29 -0.90 18.22
CA GLU A 162 -4.95 0.34 17.53
C GLU A 162 -3.94 1.21 18.30
N ALA A 163 -3.01 0.56 18.99
CA ALA A 163 -2.03 1.18 19.87
C ALA A 163 -0.83 1.78 19.13
N VAL A 164 -0.53 1.29 17.92
CA VAL A 164 0.59 1.81 17.12
C VAL A 164 0.20 3.14 16.47
N GLN A 165 0.96 4.20 16.74
CA GLN A 165 0.73 5.57 16.24
C GLN A 165 1.97 6.17 15.57
N VAL A 166 1.75 7.23 14.78
CA VAL A 166 2.77 8.16 14.28
C VAL A 166 2.48 9.53 14.89
N GLY A 167 3.19 9.86 15.98
CA GLY A 167 2.87 11.04 16.78
C GLY A 167 1.36 11.15 17.09
N LYS A 168 0.82 12.36 17.08
CA LYS A 168 -0.63 12.60 17.22
C LYS A 168 -1.42 12.47 15.92
N MET A 169 -0.75 12.30 14.78
CA MET A 169 -1.36 12.38 13.45
C MET A 169 -2.35 11.23 13.21
N THR A 170 -2.04 10.04 13.72
CA THR A 170 -2.80 8.82 13.46
C THR A 170 -3.79 8.48 14.57
N GLU A 171 -3.86 9.28 15.62
CA GLU A 171 -4.81 9.11 16.71
C GLU A 171 -6.24 9.33 16.20
N ARG A 172 -7.15 8.42 16.58
CA ARG A 172 -8.58 8.46 16.20
C ARG A 172 -8.83 8.38 14.68
N LYS A 173 -7.82 7.97 13.91
CA LYS A 173 -7.92 7.78 12.45
C LYS A 173 -8.44 6.40 12.10
N ALA A 174 -8.98 6.28 10.91
CA ALA A 174 -9.47 5.02 10.37
C ALA A 174 -8.32 4.00 10.20
N ARG A 175 -8.67 2.71 10.27
CA ARG A 175 -7.73 1.59 10.16
C ARG A 175 -8.20 0.62 9.09
N TYR A 176 -7.27 0.14 8.27
CA TYR A 176 -7.55 -0.87 7.27
C TYR A 176 -7.69 -2.26 7.91
N LYS A 177 -8.89 -2.57 8.39
CA LYS A 177 -9.22 -3.84 9.08
C LYS A 177 -10.00 -4.84 8.22
N VAL A 178 -9.87 -4.77 6.90
CA VAL A 178 -10.60 -5.62 5.95
C VAL A 178 -9.79 -6.88 5.58
N GLY A 179 -10.49 -7.98 5.27
CA GLY A 179 -9.94 -9.22 4.72
C GLY A 179 -9.71 -10.33 5.75
N LYS A 180 -9.47 -11.56 5.23
CA LYS A 180 -9.24 -12.77 6.05
C LYS A 180 -8.10 -12.62 7.05
N GLU A 181 -7.05 -11.87 6.71
CA GLU A 181 -5.94 -11.59 7.64
C GLU A 181 -6.40 -10.76 8.85
N ALA A 182 -7.25 -9.75 8.64
CA ALA A 182 -7.78 -8.96 9.74
C ALA A 182 -8.71 -9.79 10.63
N GLU A 183 -9.45 -10.74 10.06
CA GLU A 183 -10.26 -11.71 10.82
C GLU A 183 -9.37 -12.68 11.61
N TYR A 184 -8.31 -13.20 10.99
CA TYR A 184 -7.33 -14.07 11.64
C TYR A 184 -6.73 -13.41 12.89
N PHE A 185 -6.22 -12.18 12.75
CA PHE A 185 -5.64 -11.47 13.89
C PHE A 185 -6.66 -11.17 14.99
N ARG A 186 -7.94 -10.96 14.67
CA ARG A 186 -9.00 -10.84 15.70
C ARG A 186 -9.27 -12.16 16.42
N ARG A 187 -9.18 -13.30 15.73
CA ARG A 187 -9.43 -14.62 16.33
C ARG A 187 -8.29 -15.06 17.25
N VAL A 188 -7.04 -14.80 16.88
CA VAL A 188 -5.84 -15.21 17.64
C VAL A 188 -5.65 -14.40 18.94
N LEU A 189 -6.42 -13.32 19.14
CA LEU A 189 -6.31 -12.43 20.30
C LEU A 189 -7.56 -12.38 21.18
N LYS A 190 -8.58 -13.16 20.84
CA LYS A 190 -9.64 -13.49 21.79
C LYS A 190 -9.14 -14.62 22.67
#